data_AF-A0A7W9GDE6-F1
#
_entry.id   AF-A0A7W9GDE6-F1
#
_cell.length_a   1.000
_cell.length_b   1.000
_cell.length_c   1.000
_cell.angle_alpha   90.00
_cell.angle_beta   90.00
_cell.angle_gamma   90.00
#
_symmetry.space_group_name_H-M   'P 1'
#
loop_
_entity.id
_entity.type
_entity.pdbx_description
1 polymer ?
#
loop_
_entity_poly.entity_id
_entity_poly.type
_entity_poly.pdbx_seq_one_letter_code
_entity_poly.pdbx_strand_id
1 'polypeptide(L)'
;MRAALAEAAARHLPDWKEKLTPHVLRHFCASQLYFAGMDLIAIQETLGHAWVATTMKYIHVHRTHVEEAWLAGQQRAADRLKGLIP
;
A
#
# COMPACT_ATOMS: atom_id res chain seq x y z
N MET A 1 12.16 -16.17 -17.26
CA MET A 1 11.24 -15.37 -16.40
C MET A 1 10.73 -14.10 -17.08
N ARG A 2 11.58 -13.15 -17.52
CA ARG A 2 11.12 -11.90 -18.18
C ARG A 2 10.40 -12.14 -19.52
N ALA A 3 10.91 -13.05 -20.35
CA ALA A 3 10.27 -13.42 -21.62
C ALA A 3 8.90 -14.07 -21.42
N ALA A 4 8.81 -15.03 -20.49
CA ALA A 4 7.54 -15.67 -20.13
C ALA A 4 6.48 -14.68 -19.61
N LEU A 5 6.90 -13.67 -18.82
CA LEU A 5 5.98 -12.62 -18.36
C LEU A 5 5.49 -11.75 -19.52
N ALA A 6 6.36 -11.40 -20.47
CA ALA A 6 5.99 -10.62 -21.64
C ALA A 6 5.00 -11.39 -22.53
N GLU A 7 5.23 -12.69 -22.74
CA GLU A 7 4.33 -13.57 -23.49
C GLU A 7 2.96 -13.70 -22.81
N ALA A 8 2.95 -13.91 -21.48
CA ALA A 8 1.71 -13.99 -20.71
C ALA A 8 0.95 -12.65 -20.75
N ALA A 9 1.64 -11.52 -20.66
CA ALA A 9 1.02 -10.19 -20.76
C ALA A 9 0.38 -9.99 -22.15
N ALA A 10 1.07 -10.36 -23.23
CA ALA A 10 0.49 -10.27 -24.57
C ALA A 10 -0.75 -11.15 -24.76
N ARG A 11 -0.77 -12.33 -24.12
CA ARG A 11 -1.89 -13.28 -24.20
C ARG A 11 -3.11 -12.85 -23.38
N HIS A 12 -2.89 -12.30 -22.19
CA HIS A 12 -3.97 -12.08 -21.20
C HIS A 12 -4.34 -10.61 -21.01
N LEU A 13 -3.49 -9.68 -21.45
CA LEU A 13 -3.68 -8.24 -21.30
C LEU A 13 -3.42 -7.53 -22.65
N PRO A 14 -4.19 -7.84 -23.71
CA PRO A 14 -3.92 -7.34 -25.06
C PRO A 14 -4.00 -5.82 -25.19
N ASP A 15 -4.82 -5.16 -24.36
CA ASP A 15 -4.98 -3.70 -24.35
C ASP A 15 -3.96 -2.97 -23.44
N TRP A 16 -3.12 -3.71 -22.72
CA TRP A 16 -2.14 -3.12 -21.80
C TRP A 16 -0.99 -2.51 -22.57
N LYS A 17 -0.91 -1.17 -22.54
CA LYS A 17 0.03 -0.39 -23.37
C LYS A 17 1.43 -0.27 -22.77
N GLU A 18 1.58 -0.51 -21.48
CA GLU A 18 2.84 -0.32 -20.77
C GLU A 18 3.65 -1.62 -20.65
N LYS A 19 4.95 -1.52 -20.35
CA LYS A 19 5.77 -2.71 -20.14
C LYS A 19 5.51 -3.31 -18.76
N LEU A 20 4.83 -4.45 -18.71
CA LEU A 20 4.71 -5.22 -17.47
C LEU A 20 6.07 -5.86 -17.11
N THR A 21 6.58 -5.54 -15.93
CA THR A 21 7.83 -6.11 -15.41
C THR A 21 7.60 -6.76 -14.06
N PRO A 22 8.50 -7.68 -13.62
CA PRO A 22 8.38 -8.28 -12.28
C PRO A 22 8.38 -7.23 -11.16
N HIS A 23 9.04 -6.10 -11.36
CA HIS A 23 9.04 -5.00 -10.39
C HIS A 23 7.65 -4.34 -10.28
N VAL A 24 6.95 -4.13 -11.41
CA VAL A 24 5.58 -3.57 -11.42
C VAL A 24 4.60 -4.51 -10.72
N LEU A 25 4.70 -5.82 -10.97
CA LEU A 25 3.87 -6.81 -10.27
C LEU A 25 4.15 -6.86 -8.76
N ARG A 26 5.43 -6.81 -8.36
CA ARG A 26 5.80 -6.74 -6.94
C ARG A 26 5.21 -5.47 -6.29
N HIS A 27 5.30 -4.34 -6.97
CA HIS A 27 4.74 -3.07 -6.49
C HIS A 27 3.23 -3.14 -6.31
N PHE A 28 2.52 -3.68 -7.31
CA PHE A 28 1.08 -3.89 -7.24
C PHE A 28 0.69 -4.81 -6.07
N CYS A 29 1.34 -5.96 -5.94
CA CYS A 29 1.08 -6.91 -4.86
C CYS A 29 1.31 -6.28 -3.48
N ALA A 30 2.45 -5.62 -3.27
CA ALA A 30 2.76 -4.95 -2.01
C ALA A 30 1.76 -3.85 -1.67
N SER A 31 1.37 -3.04 -2.67
CA SER A 31 0.37 -1.98 -2.49
C SER A 31 -0.98 -2.58 -2.08
N GLN A 32 -1.42 -3.68 -2.73
CA GLN A 32 -2.68 -4.35 -2.41
C GLN A 32 -2.67 -4.96 -1.00
N LEU A 33 -1.56 -5.57 -0.57
CA LEU A 33 -1.42 -6.09 0.80
C LEU A 33 -1.53 -4.96 1.83
N TYR A 34 -0.89 -3.84 1.57
CA TYR A 34 -0.99 -2.66 2.42
C TYR A 34 -2.42 -2.09 2.47
N PHE A 35 -3.08 -1.98 1.31
CA PHE A 35 -4.48 -1.56 1.23
C PHE A 35 -5.44 -2.50 1.97
N ALA A 36 -5.14 -3.80 2.00
CA ALA A 36 -5.89 -4.79 2.77
C ALA A 36 -5.61 -4.71 4.29
N GLY A 37 -4.79 -3.76 4.74
CA GLY A 37 -4.49 -3.52 6.16
C GLY A 37 -3.34 -4.36 6.70
N MET A 38 -2.54 -5.00 5.84
CA MET A 38 -1.34 -5.71 6.29
C MET A 38 -0.30 -4.72 6.79
N ASP A 39 0.31 -5.04 7.94
CA ASP A 39 1.37 -4.24 8.53
C ASP A 39 2.61 -4.16 7.61
N LEU A 40 3.29 -3.02 7.64
CA LEU A 40 4.43 -2.76 6.77
C LEU A 40 5.61 -3.71 7.04
N ILE A 41 5.81 -4.14 8.29
CA ILE A 41 6.84 -5.12 8.65
C ILE A 41 6.47 -6.50 8.10
N ALA A 42 5.21 -6.89 8.21
CA ALA A 42 4.73 -8.15 7.64
C ALA A 42 4.89 -8.18 6.09
N ILE A 43 4.64 -7.06 5.41
CA ILE A 43 4.91 -6.92 3.97
C ILE A 43 6.42 -7.01 3.68
N GLN A 44 7.25 -6.36 4.49
CA GLN A 44 8.71 -6.41 4.35
C GLN A 44 9.27 -7.84 4.46
N GLU A 45 8.79 -8.60 5.44
CA GLU A 45 9.15 -10.02 5.62
C GLU A 45 8.67 -10.87 4.44
N THR A 46 7.41 -10.68 4.02
CA THR A 46 6.82 -11.40 2.88
C THR A 46 7.60 -11.18 1.58
N LEU A 47 8.15 -9.98 1.39
CA LEU A 47 8.95 -9.62 0.21
C LEU A 47 10.44 -9.91 0.38
N GLY A 48 10.88 -10.35 1.56
CA GLY A 48 12.28 -10.65 1.86
C GLY A 48 13.22 -9.43 1.78
N HIS A 49 12.70 -8.23 2.06
CA HIS A 49 13.50 -7.01 2.00
C HIS A 49 14.37 -6.87 3.26
N ALA A 50 15.69 -6.71 3.10
CA ALA A 50 16.59 -6.51 4.23
C ALA A 50 16.37 -5.17 4.97
N TRP A 51 15.78 -4.18 4.30
CA TRP A 51 15.56 -2.83 4.84
C TRP A 51 14.12 -2.40 4.63
N VAL A 52 13.45 -1.96 5.70
CA VAL A 52 12.06 -1.45 5.66
C VAL A 52 11.89 -0.30 4.67
N ALA A 53 12.92 0.55 4.50
CA ALA A 53 12.93 1.64 3.54
C ALA A 53 12.69 1.19 2.08
N THR A 54 13.03 -0.06 1.74
CA THR A 54 12.76 -0.63 0.40
C THR A 54 11.28 -0.97 0.24
N THR A 55 10.60 -1.32 1.33
CA THR A 55 9.15 -1.58 1.39
C THR A 55 8.33 -0.30 1.51
N MET A 56 8.86 0.75 2.14
CA MET A 56 8.19 2.06 2.27
C MET A 56 7.82 2.69 0.92
N LYS A 57 8.50 2.31 -0.17
CA LYS A 57 8.15 2.73 -1.54
C LYS A 57 6.75 2.27 -2.01
N TYR A 58 6.15 1.32 -1.30
CA TYR A 58 4.81 0.79 -1.59
C TYR A 58 3.71 1.42 -0.74
N ILE A 59 4.06 2.34 0.16
CA ILE A 59 3.08 3.13 0.90
C ILE A 59 2.54 4.18 -0.06
N HIS A 60 1.36 3.92 -0.60
CA HIS A 60 0.54 4.98 -1.20
C HIS A 60 -0.30 5.58 -0.08
N VAL A 61 0.24 6.61 0.55
CA VAL A 61 -0.56 7.41 1.48
C VAL A 61 -1.67 8.07 0.65
N HIS A 62 -2.92 7.64 0.85
CA HIS A 62 -4.05 8.28 0.21
C HIS A 62 -4.02 9.77 0.58
N ARG A 63 -4.34 10.67 -0.35
CA ARG A 63 -4.18 12.12 -0.14
C ARG A 63 -4.91 12.62 1.12
N THR A 64 -6.00 11.95 1.48
CA THR A 64 -6.83 12.26 2.65
C THR A 64 -6.34 11.63 3.95
N HIS A 65 -5.36 10.73 3.95
CA HIS A 65 -4.95 9.98 5.15
C HIS A 65 -4.52 10.90 6.31
N VAL A 66 -3.79 11.99 6.01
CA VAL A 66 -3.40 12.99 7.01
C VAL A 66 -4.62 13.73 7.56
N GLU A 67 -5.55 14.10 6.68
CA GLU A 67 -6.80 14.80 7.04
C GLU A 67 -7.71 13.91 7.90
N GLU A 68 -7.86 12.64 7.54
CA GLU A 68 -8.62 11.64 8.29
C GLU A 68 -8.00 11.35 9.66
N ALA A 69 -6.67 11.17 9.73
CA ALA A 69 -5.96 10.98 10.99
C ALA A 69 -6.12 12.20 11.91
N TRP A 70 -6.10 13.41 11.34
CA TRP A 70 -6.34 14.66 12.05
C TRP A 70 -7.77 14.73 12.60
N LEU A 71 -8.78 14.49 11.77
CA LEU A 71 -10.19 14.46 12.18
C LEU A 71 -10.44 13.42 13.28
N ALA A 72 -9.91 12.21 13.13
CA ALA A 72 -10.01 11.15 14.13
C ALA A 72 -9.33 11.55 15.45
N GLY A 73 -8.20 12.26 15.37
CA GLY A 73 -7.53 12.85 16.54
C GLY A 73 -8.38 13.88 17.26
N GLN A 74 -8.98 14.81 16.51
CA GLN A 74 -9.88 15.83 17.05
C GLN A 74 -11.11 15.21 17.69
N GLN A 75 -11.72 14.20 17.07
CA GLN A 75 -12.88 13.50 17.61
C GLN A 75 -12.57 12.86 18.97
N ARG A 76 -11.45 12.15 19.10
CA ARG A 76 -11.00 11.58 20.39
C ARG A 76 -10.77 12.64 21.46
N ALA A 77 -10.24 13.80 21.09
CA ALA A 77 -10.05 14.90 22.03
C ALA A 77 -11.39 15.50 22.49
N ALA A 78 -12.33 15.70 21.57
CA ALA A 78 -13.67 16.18 21.87
C ALA A 78 -14.46 15.21 22.78
N ASP A 79 -14.38 13.91 22.53
CA ASP A 79 -15.06 12.90 23.35
C ASP A 79 -14.49 12.85 24.78
N ARG A 80 -13.18 13.05 24.96
CA ARG A 80 -12.57 13.20 26.29
C ARG A 80 -13.09 14.44 27.02
N LEU A 81 -13.30 15.55 26.31
CA LEU A 81 -13.80 16.79 26.90
C LEU A 81 -15.28 16.69 27.29
N LYS A 82 -16.11 16.00 26.49
CA LYS A 82 -17.52 15.74 26.85
C LYS A 82 -17.66 14.95 28.15
N GLY A 83 -16.76 14.01 28.43
CA GLY A 83 -16.76 13.27 29.70
C GLY A 83 -16.28 14.09 30.91
N LEU A 84 -15.77 15.31 30.70
CA LEU A 84 -15.25 16.20 31.75
C LEU A 84 -16.18 17.39 32.03
N ILE A 85 -17.23 17.59 31.23
CA ILE A 85 -18.24 18.63 31.44
C ILE A 85 -19.49 17.92 32.03
N PRO A 86 -19.94 18.29 33.24
CA PRO A 86 -21.09 17.66 33.90
C PRO A 86 -22.42 17.93 33.21
#